data_AF-A0A0W1KJD5-F1
#
_entry.id   AF-A0A0W1KJD5-F1
#
_cell.length_a   1.000
_cell.length_b   1.000
_cell.length_c   1.000
_cell.angle_alpha   90.00
_cell.angle_beta   90.00
_cell.angle_gamma   90.00
#
_symmetry.space_group_name_H-M   'P 1'
#
loop_
_entity.id
_entity.type
_entity.pdbx_description
1 polymer ?
#
loop_
_entity_poly.entity_id
_entity_poly.type
_entity_poly.pdbx_seq_one_letter_code
_entity_poly.pdbx_strand_id
1 'polypeptide(L)'
;MVALAAAFITWLFMDIMDKKQEAAHPWSPVAEITDTTFDPAVWGENWPKQYEGYMATSEMDPNNKVANTDPSVPEDTREFKTRSKLAIEPRLVSIWKGYAFSVEYNEPRGHAYMLDDQKYVKRMTDFNQPGACLNCHSSVPEVVNALNPDDPADGWAQMNKLPYSEVVQHAGGPIGCIDCHDPATMKLRVTRPAFIEGIRAVKALEGIEDYDVNRDATNQEMRSFVCGQCHVEYYFKGEGKTLTFPWTKGLTVDDAIAYYDEIGFSDFEHATTGAKVIKAQHPDFETWSQGIHADNGVTCADCHMPYKRDGAAKISDHQVRSPMLDNASINAGA
;
A
#
# COMPACT_ATOMS: atom_id res chain seq x y z
N MET A 1 -22.34 53.20 14.73
CA MET A 1 -21.43 52.13 15.22
C MET A 1 -22.14 50.80 15.39
N VAL A 2 -23.25 50.72 16.15
CA VAL A 2 -23.98 49.45 16.37
C VAL A 2 -24.48 48.79 15.07
N ALA A 3 -25.04 49.55 14.14
CA ALA A 3 -25.52 49.02 12.85
C ALA A 3 -24.40 48.47 11.95
N LEU A 4 -23.21 49.11 11.96
CA LEU A 4 -22.05 48.65 11.20
C LEU A 4 -21.43 47.39 11.82
N ALA A 5 -21.40 47.30 13.14
CA ALA A 5 -20.96 46.11 13.86
C ALA A 5 -21.90 44.92 13.62
N ALA A 6 -23.22 45.16 13.64
CA ALA A 6 -24.22 44.13 13.33
C ALA A 6 -24.09 43.63 11.89
N ALA A 7 -23.94 44.54 10.91
CA ALA A 7 -23.74 44.16 9.51
C ALA A 7 -22.46 43.33 9.29
N PHE A 8 -21.36 43.70 9.95
CA PHE A 8 -20.11 42.95 9.87
C PHE A 8 -20.23 41.55 10.49
N ILE A 9 -20.86 41.43 11.66
CA ILE A 9 -21.07 40.13 12.32
C ILE A 9 -21.98 39.22 11.47
N THR A 10 -23.05 39.77 10.89
CA THR A 10 -23.93 39.01 10.00
C THR A 10 -23.20 38.56 8.73
N TRP A 11 -22.40 39.43 8.11
CA TRP A 11 -21.58 39.07 6.96
C TRP A 11 -20.56 37.96 7.29
N LEU A 12 -19.86 38.07 8.42
CA LEU A 12 -18.90 37.05 8.86
C LEU A 12 -19.61 35.72 9.17
N PHE A 13 -20.79 35.76 9.80
CA PHE A 13 -21.56 34.55 10.08
C PHE A 13 -22.05 33.88 8.79
N MET A 14 -22.52 34.65 7.81
CA MET A 14 -22.88 34.14 6.49
C MET A 14 -21.67 33.53 5.77
N ASP A 15 -20.51 34.21 5.75
CA ASP A 15 -19.27 33.68 5.17
C ASP A 15 -18.82 32.37 5.84
N ILE A 16 -18.92 32.26 7.17
CA ILE A 16 -18.62 31.01 7.89
C ILE A 16 -19.63 29.92 7.54
N MET A 17 -20.93 30.25 7.45
CA MET A 17 -21.96 29.29 7.09
C MET A 17 -21.80 28.79 5.66
N ASP A 18 -21.55 29.68 4.70
CA ASP A 18 -21.32 29.34 3.30
C ASP A 18 -20.09 28.45 3.18
N LYS A 19 -18.97 28.80 3.83
CA LYS A 19 -17.78 27.94 3.87
C LYS A 19 -18.03 26.59 4.54
N LYS A 20 -18.88 26.54 5.57
CA LYS A 20 -19.28 25.27 6.21
C LYS A 20 -20.18 24.43 5.31
N GLN A 21 -21.07 25.05 4.53
CA GLN A 21 -21.91 24.36 3.55
C GLN A 21 -21.09 23.85 2.36
N GLU A 22 -20.19 24.68 1.82
CA GLU A 22 -19.23 24.28 0.79
C GLU A 22 -18.33 23.14 1.29
N ALA A 23 -17.89 23.18 2.56
CA ALA A 23 -17.15 22.09 3.18
C ALA A 23 -17.99 20.83 3.46
N ALA A 24 -19.31 20.97 3.62
CA ALA A 24 -20.22 19.85 3.90
C ALA A 24 -20.57 19.05 2.64
N HIS A 25 -20.60 19.72 1.48
CA HIS A 25 -20.82 19.08 0.17
C HIS A 25 -19.79 19.58 -0.86
N PRO A 26 -18.50 19.23 -0.70
CA PRO A 26 -17.43 19.74 -1.55
C PRO A 26 -17.54 19.27 -3.01
N TRP A 27 -18.38 18.26 -3.29
CA TRP A 27 -18.72 17.81 -4.63
C TRP A 27 -20.15 17.24 -4.68
N SER A 28 -20.79 17.33 -5.85
CA SER A 28 -21.98 16.52 -6.17
C SER A 28 -21.49 15.25 -6.86
N PRO A 29 -21.78 14.04 -6.34
CA PRO A 29 -21.32 12.80 -6.96
C PRO A 29 -21.97 12.65 -8.35
N VAL A 30 -21.13 12.39 -9.34
CA VAL A 30 -21.50 12.04 -10.73
C VAL A 30 -21.84 10.54 -10.81
N ALA A 31 -21.07 9.71 -10.12
CA ALA A 31 -21.27 8.26 -10.01
C ALA A 31 -21.56 7.85 -8.56
N GLU A 32 -22.39 6.82 -8.37
CA GLU A 32 -22.62 6.18 -7.08
C GLU A 32 -21.46 5.23 -6.77
N ILE A 33 -20.84 5.39 -5.60
CA ILE A 33 -19.69 4.59 -5.14
C ILE A 33 -20.12 3.82 -3.90
N THR A 34 -19.84 2.52 -3.87
CA THR A 34 -20.18 1.61 -2.78
C THR A 34 -18.96 0.77 -2.39
N ASP A 35 -19.11 -0.08 -1.36
CA ASP A 35 -18.07 -1.04 -0.95
C ASP A 35 -17.76 -2.14 -1.97
N THR A 36 -18.49 -2.17 -3.09
CA THR A 36 -18.25 -3.08 -4.22
C THR A 36 -17.86 -2.35 -5.50
N THR A 37 -17.62 -1.04 -5.44
CA THR A 37 -17.07 -0.27 -6.58
C THR A 37 -15.55 -0.42 -6.59
N PHE A 38 -15.04 -1.50 -7.20
CA PHE A 38 -13.60 -1.79 -7.20
C PHE A 38 -12.81 -1.02 -8.27
N ASP A 39 -13.42 -0.74 -9.42
CA ASP A 39 -12.78 -0.07 -10.55
C ASP A 39 -12.47 1.41 -10.23
N PRO A 40 -11.17 1.80 -10.14
CA PRO A 40 -10.78 3.19 -9.86
C PRO A 40 -11.29 4.20 -10.90
N ALA A 41 -11.59 3.78 -12.13
CA ALA A 41 -12.12 4.67 -13.16
C ALA A 41 -13.49 5.24 -12.79
N VAL A 42 -14.34 4.43 -12.13
CA VAL A 42 -15.67 4.87 -11.64
C VAL A 42 -15.51 5.92 -10.53
N TRP A 43 -14.53 5.76 -9.64
CA TRP A 43 -14.17 6.78 -8.65
C TRP A 43 -13.66 8.06 -9.34
N GLY A 44 -12.92 7.91 -10.43
CA GLY A 44 -12.42 9.02 -11.25
C GLY A 44 -13.50 9.92 -11.86
N GLU A 45 -14.74 9.45 -12.01
CA GLU A 45 -15.87 10.30 -12.41
C GLU A 45 -16.20 11.36 -11.36
N ASN A 46 -16.02 11.02 -10.07
CA ASN A 46 -16.22 11.93 -8.94
C ASN A 46 -14.95 12.71 -8.58
N TRP A 47 -13.77 12.08 -8.70
CA TRP A 47 -12.47 12.64 -8.30
C TRP A 47 -11.44 12.56 -9.43
N PRO A 48 -11.67 13.27 -10.57
CA PRO A 48 -10.86 13.12 -11.77
C PRO A 48 -9.39 13.49 -11.58
N LYS A 49 -9.08 14.43 -10.67
CA LYS A 49 -7.71 14.89 -10.41
C LYS A 49 -6.88 13.89 -9.61
N GLN A 50 -7.51 13.23 -8.64
CA GLN A 50 -6.91 12.15 -7.87
C GLN A 50 -6.71 10.94 -8.77
N TYR A 51 -7.70 10.63 -9.62
CA TYR A 51 -7.58 9.55 -10.60
C TYR A 51 -6.48 9.82 -11.63
N GLU A 52 -6.35 11.03 -12.15
CA GLU A 52 -5.24 11.44 -13.04
C GLU A 52 -3.88 11.18 -12.38
N GLY A 53 -3.70 11.61 -11.12
CA GLY A 53 -2.48 11.35 -10.36
C GLY A 53 -2.22 9.86 -10.13
N TYR A 54 -3.26 9.08 -9.82
CA TYR A 54 -3.17 7.62 -9.69
C TYR A 54 -2.72 6.96 -11.01
N MET A 55 -3.32 7.34 -12.14
CA MET A 55 -2.95 6.81 -13.46
C MET A 55 -1.53 7.21 -13.86
N ALA A 56 -1.05 8.37 -13.43
CA ALA A 56 0.33 8.82 -13.65
C ALA A 56 1.37 7.95 -12.92
N THR A 57 0.98 7.01 -12.06
CA THR A 57 1.91 5.98 -11.53
C THR A 57 2.39 5.00 -12.62
N SER A 58 1.77 5.02 -13.80
CA SER A 58 2.29 4.34 -15.00
C SER A 58 3.51 5.06 -15.62
N GLU A 59 3.80 6.30 -15.22
CA GLU A 59 5.00 7.00 -15.69
C GLU A 59 6.25 6.41 -15.02
N MET A 60 7.12 5.81 -15.82
CA MET A 60 8.37 5.22 -15.33
C MET A 60 9.52 6.23 -15.29
N ASP A 61 10.35 6.15 -14.25
CA ASP A 61 11.67 6.77 -14.26
C ASP A 61 12.50 6.24 -15.45
N PRO A 62 12.94 7.11 -16.39
CA PRO A 62 13.77 6.69 -17.51
C PRO A 62 15.04 5.94 -17.10
N ASN A 63 15.62 6.24 -15.94
CA ASN A 63 16.83 5.57 -15.43
C ASN A 63 16.57 4.14 -14.94
N ASN A 64 15.31 3.81 -14.64
CA ASN A 64 14.90 2.49 -14.22
C ASN A 64 14.20 1.69 -15.34
N LYS A 65 13.87 2.33 -16.47
CA LYS A 65 13.14 1.71 -17.57
C LYS A 65 14.05 0.83 -18.43
N VAL A 66 13.73 -0.45 -18.53
CA VAL A 66 14.46 -1.47 -19.33
C VAL A 66 13.49 -2.16 -20.27
N ALA A 67 13.87 -2.38 -21.53
CA ALA A 67 13.04 -3.12 -22.48
C ALA A 67 12.84 -4.58 -22.01
N ASN A 68 11.61 -5.08 -22.12
CA ASN A 68 11.30 -6.47 -21.78
C ASN A 68 11.54 -7.39 -23.00
N THR A 69 12.82 -7.67 -23.27
CA THR A 69 13.22 -8.47 -24.45
C THR A 69 13.20 -9.97 -24.20
N ASP A 70 12.98 -10.40 -22.97
CA ASP A 70 12.99 -11.81 -22.53
C ASP A 70 11.88 -11.99 -21.48
N PRO A 71 10.60 -12.05 -21.92
CA PRO A 71 9.48 -12.28 -21.03
C PRO A 71 9.55 -13.68 -20.39
N SER A 72 9.11 -13.78 -19.14
CA SER A 72 9.10 -15.06 -18.39
C SER A 72 8.07 -16.05 -18.95
N VAL A 73 6.96 -15.55 -19.48
CA VAL A 73 5.86 -16.31 -20.07
C VAL A 73 5.34 -15.63 -21.34
N PRO A 74 4.77 -16.37 -22.30
CA PRO A 74 4.28 -15.79 -23.56
C PRO A 74 3.19 -14.71 -23.39
N GLU A 75 2.45 -14.75 -22.29
CA GLU A 75 1.36 -13.81 -21.98
C GLU A 75 1.86 -12.46 -21.43
N ASP A 76 3.15 -12.34 -21.10
CA ASP A 76 3.74 -11.08 -20.63
C ASP A 76 3.86 -10.07 -21.79
N THR A 77 2.87 -9.20 -21.90
CA THR A 77 2.79 -8.16 -22.93
C THR A 77 3.48 -6.85 -22.53
N ARG A 78 4.11 -6.78 -21.36
CA ARG A 78 4.78 -5.56 -20.89
C ARG A 78 5.93 -5.23 -21.84
N GLU A 79 5.92 -4.05 -22.43
CA GLU A 79 7.03 -3.57 -23.28
C GLU A 79 8.30 -3.27 -22.47
N PHE A 80 8.11 -2.87 -21.20
CA PHE A 80 9.19 -2.44 -20.31
C PHE A 80 9.04 -3.06 -18.92
N LYS A 81 10.20 -3.35 -18.32
CA LYS A 81 10.39 -3.74 -16.92
C LYS A 81 11.40 -2.82 -16.25
N THR A 82 11.70 -3.09 -14.98
CA THR A 82 12.69 -2.36 -14.20
C THR A 82 14.05 -3.06 -14.19
N ARG A 83 15.07 -2.34 -13.72
CA ARG A 83 16.42 -2.90 -13.60
C ARG A 83 16.45 -4.06 -12.60
N SER A 84 17.20 -5.11 -12.94
CA SER A 84 17.42 -6.22 -12.02
C SER A 84 18.37 -5.84 -10.90
N LYS A 85 17.90 -5.94 -9.66
CA LYS A 85 18.74 -5.80 -8.46
C LYS A 85 19.77 -6.91 -8.34
N LEU A 86 19.49 -8.10 -8.89
CA LEU A 86 20.46 -9.20 -8.95
C LEU A 86 21.62 -8.89 -9.90
N ALA A 87 21.38 -8.12 -10.97
CA ALA A 87 22.44 -7.66 -11.86
C ALA A 87 23.26 -6.50 -11.25
N ILE A 88 22.60 -5.62 -10.48
CA ILE A 88 23.26 -4.51 -9.76
C ILE A 88 24.09 -5.03 -8.59
N GLU A 89 23.56 -5.99 -7.83
CA GLU A 89 24.20 -6.61 -6.67
C GLU A 89 24.19 -8.15 -6.81
N PRO A 90 25.18 -8.72 -7.51
CA PRO A 90 25.24 -10.17 -7.75
C PRO A 90 25.36 -11.02 -6.48
N ARG A 91 25.79 -10.44 -5.35
CA ARG A 91 25.84 -11.16 -4.06
C ARG A 91 24.45 -11.60 -3.60
N LEU A 92 23.37 -10.91 -4.01
CA LEU A 92 22.00 -11.29 -3.67
C LEU A 92 21.63 -12.70 -4.15
N VAL A 93 22.15 -13.12 -5.32
CA VAL A 93 21.96 -14.48 -5.83
C VAL A 93 22.57 -15.51 -4.88
N SER A 94 23.74 -15.19 -4.32
CA SER A 94 24.42 -16.07 -3.37
C SER A 94 23.75 -16.04 -2.00
N ILE A 95 23.33 -14.87 -1.51
CA ILE A 95 22.70 -14.70 -0.19
C ILE A 95 21.33 -15.41 -0.13
N TRP A 96 20.57 -15.39 -1.21
CA TRP A 96 19.23 -16.00 -1.29
C TRP A 96 19.22 -17.37 -1.96
N LYS A 97 20.38 -18.03 -2.06
CA LYS A 97 20.49 -19.28 -2.80
C LYS A 97 19.60 -20.36 -2.19
N GLY A 98 18.69 -20.90 -3.01
CA GLY A 98 17.66 -21.84 -2.56
C GLY A 98 16.28 -21.19 -2.34
N TYR A 99 16.14 -19.89 -2.61
CA TYR A 99 14.90 -19.15 -2.46
C TYR A 99 14.53 -18.40 -3.74
N ALA A 100 13.24 -18.15 -3.98
CA ALA A 100 12.73 -17.57 -5.23
C ALA A 100 13.39 -16.21 -5.57
N PHE A 101 13.78 -15.43 -4.56
CA PHE A 101 14.45 -14.15 -4.75
C PHE A 101 15.83 -14.25 -5.40
N SER A 102 16.52 -15.40 -5.38
CA SER A 102 17.76 -15.57 -6.14
C SER A 102 17.55 -15.72 -7.65
N VAL A 103 16.31 -15.90 -8.11
CA VAL A 103 15.97 -16.08 -9.54
C VAL A 103 15.65 -14.76 -10.20
N GLU A 104 14.80 -13.93 -9.57
CA GLU A 104 14.50 -12.60 -10.08
C GLU A 104 14.12 -11.66 -8.94
N TYR A 105 14.73 -10.48 -8.93
CA TYR A 105 14.42 -9.37 -8.03
C TYR A 105 14.80 -8.07 -8.73
N ASN A 106 13.83 -7.17 -8.89
CA ASN A 106 13.96 -5.96 -9.70
C ASN A 106 13.68 -4.72 -8.84
N GLU A 107 14.12 -3.56 -9.30
CA GLU A 107 13.74 -2.27 -8.71
C GLU A 107 12.22 -2.07 -8.74
N PRO A 108 11.60 -1.46 -7.73
CA PRO A 108 10.17 -1.15 -7.76
C PRO A 108 9.86 -0.08 -8.82
N ARG A 109 8.60 -0.03 -9.24
CA ARG A 109 8.02 1.06 -10.04
C ARG A 109 6.60 1.37 -9.56
N GLY A 110 5.95 2.34 -10.19
CA GLY A 110 4.68 2.87 -9.71
C GLY A 110 3.56 1.84 -9.65
N HIS A 111 2.57 2.15 -8.79
CA HIS A 111 1.47 1.27 -8.41
C HIS A 111 0.69 0.69 -9.58
N ALA A 112 0.53 1.42 -10.69
CA ALA A 112 -0.13 0.92 -11.89
C ALA A 112 0.42 -0.42 -12.40
N TYR A 113 1.67 -0.76 -12.10
CA TYR A 113 2.33 -1.97 -12.59
C TYR A 113 2.37 -3.13 -11.59
N MET A 114 1.96 -2.94 -10.33
CA MET A 114 2.25 -3.91 -9.27
C MET A 114 1.67 -5.31 -9.55
N LEU A 115 0.45 -5.38 -10.12
CA LEU A 115 -0.21 -6.64 -10.43
C LEU A 115 0.47 -7.34 -11.59
N ASP A 116 0.74 -6.63 -12.68
CA ASP A 116 1.39 -7.19 -13.86
C ASP A 116 2.82 -7.62 -13.54
N ASP A 117 3.55 -6.82 -12.77
CA ASP A 117 4.90 -7.19 -12.31
C ASP A 117 4.90 -8.45 -11.46
N GLN A 118 3.88 -8.62 -10.61
CA GLN A 118 3.72 -9.84 -9.85
C GLN A 118 3.37 -11.04 -10.75
N LYS A 119 2.39 -10.90 -11.66
CA LYS A 119 1.98 -11.97 -12.57
C LYS A 119 3.14 -12.57 -13.34
N TYR A 120 4.09 -11.74 -13.75
CA TYR A 120 5.12 -12.13 -14.70
C TYR A 120 6.53 -12.20 -14.11
N VAL A 121 6.73 -11.94 -12.82
CA VAL A 121 8.06 -12.17 -12.21
C VAL A 121 8.32 -13.67 -12.10
N LYS A 122 9.55 -14.11 -12.38
CA LYS A 122 9.95 -15.54 -12.28
C LYS A 122 9.70 -16.16 -10.91
N ARG A 123 9.62 -15.33 -9.86
CA ARG A 123 9.23 -15.79 -8.51
C ARG A 123 7.80 -16.34 -8.42
N MET A 124 6.92 -15.93 -9.33
CA MET A 124 5.54 -16.42 -9.44
C MET A 124 5.39 -17.48 -10.53
N THR A 125 6.14 -17.38 -11.64
CA THR A 125 6.00 -18.31 -12.77
C THR A 125 6.77 -19.62 -12.57
N ASP A 126 7.91 -19.57 -11.87
CA ASP A 126 8.79 -20.74 -11.71
C ASP A 126 8.59 -21.44 -10.35
N PHE A 127 7.78 -20.85 -9.45
CA PHE A 127 7.56 -21.33 -8.09
C PHE A 127 6.08 -21.32 -7.72
N ASN A 128 5.66 -22.28 -6.89
CA ASN A 128 4.29 -22.33 -6.38
C ASN A 128 4.13 -21.42 -5.15
N GLN A 129 3.70 -20.17 -5.38
CA GLN A 129 3.47 -19.19 -4.32
C GLN A 129 2.01 -19.23 -3.82
N PRO A 130 1.76 -18.90 -2.55
CA PRO A 130 0.39 -18.77 -2.04
C PRO A 130 -0.29 -17.50 -2.57
N GLY A 131 -1.62 -17.52 -2.63
CA GLY A 131 -2.44 -16.36 -3.00
C GLY A 131 -2.30 -15.19 -2.02
N ALA A 132 -1.77 -15.44 -0.81
CA ALA A 132 -1.33 -14.41 0.13
C ALA A 132 -0.42 -13.34 -0.51
N CYS A 133 0.33 -13.68 -1.56
CA CYS A 133 1.15 -12.73 -2.31
C CYS A 133 0.34 -11.56 -2.92
N LEU A 134 -0.94 -11.74 -3.23
CA LEU A 134 -1.81 -10.69 -3.79
C LEU A 134 -2.08 -9.55 -2.82
N ASN A 135 -1.89 -9.76 -1.51
CA ASN A 135 -2.22 -8.78 -0.47
C ASN A 135 -1.71 -7.36 -0.78
N CYS A 136 -0.52 -7.25 -1.36
CA CYS A 136 0.13 -5.97 -1.65
C CYS A 136 0.20 -5.61 -3.13
N HIS A 137 -0.41 -6.40 -4.01
CA HIS A 137 -0.23 -6.28 -5.47
C HIS A 137 -1.54 -6.22 -6.26
N SER A 138 -2.68 -6.28 -5.58
CA SER A 138 -4.01 -6.09 -6.18
C SER A 138 -4.93 -5.30 -5.24
N SER A 139 -6.11 -4.93 -5.73
CA SER A 139 -7.22 -4.54 -4.87
C SER A 139 -7.74 -5.77 -4.12
N VAL A 140 -7.34 -5.97 -2.85
CA VAL A 140 -7.82 -7.17 -2.12
C VAL A 140 -9.31 -7.11 -1.73
N PRO A 141 -9.97 -5.95 -1.54
CA PRO A 141 -11.42 -5.93 -1.39
C PRO A 141 -12.14 -6.62 -2.56
N GLU A 142 -11.65 -6.42 -3.79
CA GLU A 142 -12.18 -7.10 -4.98
C GLU A 142 -11.98 -8.62 -4.89
N VAL A 143 -10.74 -9.05 -4.63
CA VAL A 143 -10.38 -10.47 -4.57
C VAL A 143 -11.13 -11.20 -3.46
N VAL A 144 -11.17 -10.62 -2.25
CA VAL A 144 -11.86 -11.18 -1.10
C VAL A 144 -13.37 -11.27 -1.37
N ASN A 145 -13.97 -10.22 -1.92
CA ASN A 145 -15.38 -10.23 -2.29
C ASN A 145 -15.70 -11.26 -3.38
N ALA A 146 -14.79 -11.47 -4.35
CA ALA A 146 -14.96 -12.49 -5.38
C ALA A 146 -14.88 -13.92 -4.84
N LEU A 147 -14.06 -14.16 -3.81
CA LEU A 147 -13.92 -15.47 -3.17
C LEU A 147 -15.08 -15.79 -2.21
N ASN A 148 -15.49 -14.82 -1.40
CA ASN A 148 -16.64 -14.96 -0.52
C ASN A 148 -17.26 -13.58 -0.20
N PRO A 149 -18.34 -13.17 -0.89
CA PRO A 149 -18.97 -11.87 -0.68
C PRO A 149 -19.75 -11.79 0.65
N ASP A 150 -20.17 -12.93 1.21
CA ASP A 150 -20.98 -12.98 2.44
C ASP A 150 -20.10 -13.00 3.70
N ASP A 151 -18.86 -13.48 3.60
CA ASP A 151 -17.89 -13.54 4.70
C ASP A 151 -16.49 -13.13 4.22
N PRO A 152 -16.14 -11.82 4.33
CA PRO A 152 -14.82 -11.32 3.94
C PRO A 152 -13.65 -11.95 4.72
N ALA A 153 -13.88 -12.42 5.96
CA ALA A 153 -12.83 -13.07 6.74
C ALA A 153 -12.51 -14.45 6.17
N ASP A 154 -13.54 -15.20 5.78
CA ASP A 154 -13.38 -16.45 5.04
C ASP A 154 -12.78 -16.22 3.65
N GLY A 155 -13.25 -15.21 2.91
CA GLY A 155 -12.65 -14.81 1.62
C GLY A 155 -11.16 -14.50 1.72
N TRP A 156 -10.74 -13.77 2.77
CA TRP A 156 -9.34 -13.54 3.09
C TRP A 156 -8.58 -14.84 3.41
N ALA A 157 -9.16 -15.73 4.23
CA ALA A 157 -8.53 -17.02 4.55
C ALA A 157 -8.34 -17.90 3.32
N GLN A 158 -9.34 -17.94 2.42
CA GLN A 158 -9.25 -18.63 1.13
C GLN A 158 -8.15 -18.01 0.25
N MET A 159 -8.11 -16.68 0.15
CA MET A 159 -7.10 -15.96 -0.63
C MET A 159 -5.67 -16.35 -0.20
N ASN A 160 -5.43 -16.42 1.11
CA ASN A 160 -4.11 -16.77 1.63
C ASN A 160 -3.71 -18.21 1.31
N LYS A 161 -4.64 -19.15 1.51
CA LYS A 161 -4.35 -20.59 1.46
C LYS A 161 -4.24 -21.13 0.04
N LEU A 162 -5.06 -20.64 -0.89
CA LEU A 162 -5.11 -21.14 -2.26
C LEU A 162 -3.82 -20.79 -3.03
N PRO A 163 -3.43 -21.56 -4.07
CA PRO A 163 -2.31 -21.22 -4.93
C PRO A 163 -2.50 -19.87 -5.63
N TYR A 164 -1.43 -19.08 -5.75
CA TYR A 164 -1.45 -17.77 -6.40
C TYR A 164 -2.09 -17.81 -7.80
N SER A 165 -1.77 -18.83 -8.59
CA SER A 165 -2.28 -19.00 -9.96
C SER A 165 -3.79 -19.13 -10.06
N GLU A 166 -4.45 -19.63 -9.00
CA GLU A 166 -5.91 -19.74 -8.94
C GLU A 166 -6.53 -18.41 -8.52
N VAL A 167 -5.96 -17.76 -7.50
CA VAL A 167 -6.54 -16.57 -6.89
C VAL A 167 -6.36 -15.31 -7.76
N VAL A 168 -5.24 -15.20 -8.48
CA VAL A 168 -4.92 -14.02 -9.31
C VAL A 168 -5.96 -13.75 -10.40
N GLN A 169 -6.73 -14.77 -10.80
CA GLN A 169 -7.82 -14.64 -11.77
C GLN A 169 -8.96 -13.73 -11.26
N HIS A 170 -9.05 -13.53 -9.95
CA HIS A 170 -10.04 -12.66 -9.30
C HIS A 170 -9.55 -11.22 -9.10
N ALA A 171 -8.30 -10.91 -9.47
CA ALA A 171 -7.75 -9.57 -9.39
C ALA A 171 -7.94 -8.82 -10.71
N GLY A 172 -8.84 -7.82 -10.71
CA GLY A 172 -9.13 -6.98 -11.87
C GLY A 172 -8.04 -5.94 -12.15
N GLY A 173 -7.28 -5.54 -11.12
CA GLY A 173 -6.24 -4.54 -11.25
C GLY A 173 -5.31 -4.43 -10.03
N PRO A 174 -4.34 -3.49 -10.10
CA PRO A 174 -3.49 -3.14 -8.96
C PRO A 174 -4.34 -2.52 -7.82
N ILE A 175 -3.68 -2.07 -6.75
CA ILE A 175 -4.34 -1.31 -5.68
C ILE A 175 -5.17 -0.15 -6.26
N GLY A 176 -6.39 0.02 -5.78
CA GLY A 176 -7.33 1.05 -6.23
C GLY A 176 -7.71 2.03 -5.13
N CYS A 177 -8.69 2.90 -5.44
CA CYS A 177 -9.20 3.90 -4.50
C CYS A 177 -9.79 3.24 -3.24
N ILE A 178 -10.53 2.15 -3.44
CA ILE A 178 -11.27 1.42 -2.41
C ILE A 178 -10.39 0.83 -1.30
N ASP A 179 -9.11 0.58 -1.59
CA ASP A 179 -8.13 0.01 -0.66
C ASP A 179 -7.70 0.97 0.45
N CYS A 180 -7.88 2.27 0.22
CA CYS A 180 -7.45 3.35 1.11
C CYS A 180 -8.56 4.32 1.47
N HIS A 181 -9.68 4.35 0.73
CA HIS A 181 -10.79 5.28 0.95
C HIS A 181 -12.11 4.57 1.22
N ASP A 182 -12.84 5.11 2.18
CA ASP A 182 -14.24 4.76 2.42
C ASP A 182 -15.14 5.33 1.30
N PRO A 183 -15.96 4.52 0.62
CA PRO A 183 -16.73 4.94 -0.55
C PRO A 183 -17.83 5.96 -0.22
N ALA A 184 -18.38 5.92 1.00
CA ALA A 184 -19.45 6.82 1.41
C ALA A 184 -18.92 8.21 1.84
N THR A 185 -17.73 8.26 2.43
CA THR A 185 -17.22 9.46 3.12
C THR A 185 -15.88 9.97 2.59
N MET A 186 -15.18 9.22 1.75
CA MET A 186 -13.79 9.45 1.30
C MET A 186 -12.75 9.54 2.42
N LYS A 187 -13.13 9.26 3.67
CA LYS A 187 -12.16 9.15 4.77
C LYS A 187 -11.18 8.03 4.47
N LEU A 188 -9.94 8.23 4.93
CA LEU A 188 -8.96 7.16 4.86
C LEU A 188 -9.45 5.96 5.67
N ARG A 189 -9.22 4.76 5.14
CA ARG A 189 -9.48 3.50 5.82
C ARG A 189 -8.39 2.49 5.52
N VAL A 190 -8.18 1.58 6.45
CA VAL A 190 -7.39 0.36 6.27
C VAL A 190 -8.33 -0.76 5.89
N THR A 191 -8.00 -1.48 4.83
CA THR A 191 -8.73 -2.65 4.33
C THR A 191 -7.99 -3.97 4.52
N ARG A 192 -6.67 -3.95 4.75
CA ARG A 192 -5.84 -5.17 4.88
C ARG A 192 -5.95 -5.80 6.27
N PRO A 193 -6.49 -7.03 6.41
CA PRO A 193 -6.64 -7.68 7.71
C PRO A 193 -5.32 -7.83 8.49
N ALA A 194 -4.23 -8.16 7.80
CA ALA A 194 -2.90 -8.30 8.42
C ALA A 194 -2.40 -7.00 9.06
N PHE A 195 -2.66 -5.83 8.45
CA PHE A 195 -2.32 -4.55 9.06
C PHE A 195 -3.19 -4.24 10.26
N ILE A 196 -4.50 -4.50 10.18
CA ILE A 196 -5.43 -4.30 11.30
C ILE A 196 -4.97 -5.12 12.52
N GLU A 197 -4.59 -6.38 12.32
CA GLU A 197 -4.05 -7.23 13.38
C GLU A 197 -2.69 -6.75 13.88
N GLY A 198 -1.77 -6.44 12.97
CA GLY A 198 -0.42 -5.98 13.29
C GLY A 198 -0.43 -4.69 14.10
N ILE A 199 -1.13 -3.65 13.64
CA ILE A 199 -1.16 -2.36 14.33
C ILE A 199 -1.88 -2.46 15.68
N ARG A 200 -2.89 -3.32 15.80
CA ARG A 200 -3.53 -3.61 17.10
C ARG A 200 -2.52 -4.20 18.07
N ALA A 201 -1.66 -5.11 17.64
CA ALA A 201 -0.61 -5.67 18.49
C ALA A 201 0.40 -4.59 18.93
N VAL A 202 0.81 -3.69 18.03
CA VAL A 202 1.69 -2.56 18.38
C VAL A 202 1.03 -1.63 19.40
N LYS A 203 -0.23 -1.27 19.20
CA LYS A 203 -0.97 -0.40 20.13
C LYS A 203 -1.19 -1.04 21.49
N ALA A 204 -1.33 -2.36 21.57
CA ALA A 204 -1.35 -3.07 22.84
C ALA A 204 -0.01 -2.94 23.59
N LEU A 205 1.14 -2.94 22.91
CA LEU A 205 2.45 -2.66 23.53
C LEU A 205 2.57 -1.22 24.06
N GLU A 206 1.83 -0.29 23.46
CA GLU A 206 1.69 1.10 23.94
C GLU A 206 0.67 1.25 25.10
N GLY A 207 0.01 0.15 25.51
CA GLY A 207 -1.01 0.14 26.57
C GLY A 207 -2.42 0.50 26.10
N ILE A 208 -2.68 0.48 24.79
CA ILE A 208 -3.99 0.75 24.19
C ILE A 208 -4.62 -0.59 23.78
N GLU A 209 -5.47 -1.11 24.66
CA GLU A 209 -6.26 -2.33 24.41
C GLU A 209 -7.47 -2.05 23.50
N ASP A 210 -7.97 -3.10 22.83
CA ASP A 210 -9.12 -3.03 21.91
C ASP A 210 -8.98 -1.99 20.78
N TYR A 211 -7.76 -1.76 20.30
CA TYR A 211 -7.51 -0.80 19.22
C TYR A 211 -8.15 -1.27 17.90
N ASP A 212 -8.96 -0.40 17.30
CA ASP A 212 -9.48 -0.52 15.94
C ASP A 212 -8.97 0.66 15.11
N VAL A 213 -8.12 0.36 14.13
CA VAL A 213 -7.49 1.38 13.28
C VAL A 213 -8.48 2.26 12.53
N ASN A 214 -9.64 1.74 12.11
CA ASN A 214 -10.62 2.53 11.37
C ASN A 214 -11.54 3.36 12.29
N ARG A 215 -11.58 3.04 13.59
CA ARG A 215 -12.34 3.77 14.62
C ARG A 215 -11.48 4.81 15.33
N ASP A 216 -10.25 4.44 15.67
CA ASP A 216 -9.42 5.12 16.66
C ASP A 216 -8.25 5.89 16.07
N ALA A 217 -7.76 5.52 14.87
CA ALA A 217 -6.61 6.18 14.29
C ALA A 217 -6.90 7.65 13.98
N THR A 218 -5.95 8.51 14.32
CA THR A 218 -6.00 9.92 13.93
C THR A 218 -5.80 10.06 12.42
N ASN A 219 -6.26 11.18 11.85
CA ASN A 219 -5.96 11.50 10.45
C ASN A 219 -4.45 11.51 10.15
N GLN A 220 -3.62 11.89 11.13
CA GLN A 220 -2.16 11.91 10.97
C GLN A 220 -1.61 10.48 10.90
N GLU A 221 -2.04 9.58 11.79
CA GLU A 221 -1.64 8.18 11.73
C GLU A 221 -2.09 7.52 10.42
N MET A 222 -3.32 7.79 9.98
CA MET A 222 -3.87 7.24 8.74
C MET A 222 -3.05 7.62 7.50
N ARG A 223 -2.39 8.78 7.50
CA ARG A 223 -1.48 9.23 6.42
C ARG A 223 -0.19 8.40 6.31
N SER A 224 0.11 7.56 7.28
CA SER A 224 1.16 6.54 7.21
C SER A 224 0.60 5.12 7.17
N PHE A 225 -0.49 4.85 7.90
CA PHE A 225 -1.08 3.50 7.99
C PHE A 225 -1.60 2.96 6.67
N VAL A 226 -2.15 3.80 5.80
CA VAL A 226 -2.59 3.35 4.47
C VAL A 226 -1.43 2.83 3.61
N CYS A 227 -0.21 3.32 3.83
CA CYS A 227 1.02 2.81 3.21
C CYS A 227 1.52 1.54 3.91
N GLY A 228 1.46 1.53 5.24
CA GLY A 228 1.83 0.38 6.09
C GLY A 228 0.98 -0.87 5.84
N GLN A 229 -0.15 -0.76 5.15
CA GLN A 229 -0.91 -1.92 4.66
C GLN A 229 -0.06 -2.90 3.83
N CYS A 230 0.97 -2.39 3.15
CA CYS A 230 1.78 -3.15 2.21
C CYS A 230 3.30 -2.98 2.42
N HIS A 231 3.75 -1.78 2.78
CA HIS A 231 5.16 -1.40 2.88
C HIS A 231 5.76 -1.78 4.24
N VAL A 232 5.81 -3.08 4.50
CA VAL A 232 6.15 -3.69 5.80
C VAL A 232 6.89 -5.01 5.65
N GLU A 233 7.53 -5.46 6.73
CA GLU A 233 7.98 -6.84 6.88
C GLU A 233 6.79 -7.77 7.09
N TYR A 234 6.82 -8.95 6.46
CA TYR A 234 5.75 -9.93 6.62
C TYR A 234 6.23 -11.37 6.40
N TYR A 235 5.47 -12.32 6.95
CA TYR A 235 5.65 -13.75 6.66
C TYR A 235 4.30 -14.46 6.48
N PHE A 236 4.36 -15.72 6.01
CA PHE A 236 3.17 -16.56 5.85
C PHE A 236 3.06 -17.58 6.99
N LYS A 237 2.10 -17.35 7.89
CA LYS A 237 1.90 -18.12 9.11
C LYS A 237 1.17 -19.44 8.85
N GLY A 238 1.79 -20.53 9.32
CA GLY A 238 1.19 -21.87 9.38
C GLY A 238 0.81 -22.47 8.02
N GLU A 239 0.00 -23.52 8.06
CA GLU A 239 -0.48 -24.21 6.85
C GLU A 239 -1.47 -23.37 6.05
N GLY A 240 -2.20 -22.46 6.71
CA GLY A 240 -3.12 -21.53 6.06
C GLY A 240 -2.43 -20.42 5.27
N LYS A 241 -1.09 -20.28 5.39
CA LYS A 241 -0.28 -19.23 4.75
C LYS A 241 -0.80 -17.82 5.05
N THR A 242 -1.40 -17.61 6.22
CA THR A 242 -1.96 -16.33 6.62
C THR A 242 -0.86 -15.27 6.69
N LEU A 243 -0.96 -14.26 5.84
CA LEU A 243 -0.03 -13.12 5.86
C LEU A 243 -0.10 -12.42 7.22
N THR A 244 1.05 -12.31 7.87
CA THR A 244 1.17 -11.82 9.25
C THR A 244 2.37 -10.89 9.37
N PHE A 245 2.22 -9.81 10.14
CA PHE A 245 3.31 -8.91 10.49
C PHE A 245 3.91 -9.30 11.85
N PRO A 246 5.24 -9.45 11.98
CA PRO A 246 5.89 -9.95 13.20
C PRO A 246 5.99 -8.90 14.33
N TRP A 247 4.93 -8.12 14.55
CA TRP A 247 4.97 -6.90 15.37
C TRP A 247 4.60 -7.07 16.85
N THR A 248 4.29 -8.29 17.28
CA THR A 248 3.84 -8.54 18.67
C THR A 248 4.91 -8.27 19.74
N LYS A 249 6.17 -8.08 19.34
CA LYS A 249 7.27 -7.68 20.23
C LYS A 249 7.72 -6.23 20.04
N GLY A 250 7.26 -5.56 18.99
CA GLY A 250 7.68 -4.21 18.60
C GLY A 250 7.94 -4.11 17.10
N LEU A 251 8.50 -2.98 16.67
CA LEU A 251 8.73 -2.66 15.26
C LEU A 251 10.22 -2.64 14.88
N THR A 252 11.14 -2.94 15.81
CA THR A 252 12.57 -2.97 15.50
C THR A 252 12.97 -4.28 14.83
N VAL A 253 14.15 -4.29 14.18
CA VAL A 253 14.72 -5.53 13.62
C VAL A 253 14.97 -6.59 14.70
N ASP A 254 15.38 -6.16 15.90
CA ASP A 254 15.63 -7.07 17.03
C ASP A 254 14.32 -7.66 17.56
N ASP A 255 13.23 -6.88 17.56
CA ASP A 255 11.89 -7.38 17.94
C ASP A 255 11.40 -8.44 16.95
N ALA A 256 11.59 -8.21 15.65
CA ALA A 256 11.23 -9.17 14.61
C ALA A 256 12.08 -10.46 14.72
N ILE A 257 13.39 -10.35 14.96
CA ILE A 257 14.25 -11.51 15.20
C ILE A 257 13.79 -12.27 16.44
N ALA A 258 13.54 -11.59 17.56
CA ALA A 258 13.05 -12.22 18.79
C ALA A 258 11.69 -12.90 18.57
N TYR A 259 10.83 -12.35 17.72
CA TYR A 259 9.55 -12.94 17.36
C TYR A 259 9.75 -14.25 16.58
N TYR A 260 10.57 -14.20 15.52
CA TYR A 260 10.83 -15.37 14.69
C TYR A 260 11.58 -16.48 15.44
N ASP A 261 12.48 -16.13 16.35
CA ASP A 261 13.17 -17.07 17.24
C ASP A 261 12.17 -17.77 18.18
N GLU A 262 11.22 -17.04 18.76
CA GLU A 262 10.20 -17.61 19.66
C GLU A 262 9.33 -18.65 18.96
N ILE A 263 8.95 -18.39 17.71
CA ILE A 263 8.13 -19.32 16.92
C ILE A 263 8.94 -20.34 16.12
N GLY A 264 10.28 -20.29 16.19
CA GLY A 264 11.19 -21.17 15.45
C GLY A 264 11.01 -21.08 13.93
N PHE A 265 10.79 -19.88 13.40
CA PHE A 265 10.46 -19.67 11.99
C PHE A 265 11.71 -19.55 11.10
N SER A 266 11.56 -20.02 9.86
CA SER A 266 12.50 -19.76 8.77
C SER A 266 11.76 -19.79 7.45
N ASP A 267 12.06 -18.86 6.55
CA ASP A 267 11.49 -18.84 5.20
C ASP A 267 12.07 -19.95 4.32
N PHE A 268 13.37 -20.19 4.45
CA PHE A 268 14.07 -21.20 3.67
C PHE A 268 15.34 -21.70 4.35
N GLU A 269 15.81 -22.84 3.86
CA GLU A 269 17.14 -23.34 4.16
C GLU A 269 18.09 -22.94 3.04
N HIS A 270 19.17 -22.23 3.38
CA HIS A 270 20.14 -21.76 2.42
C HIS A 270 20.89 -22.94 1.77
N ALA A 271 20.78 -23.08 0.46
CA ALA A 271 21.16 -24.30 -0.27
C ALA A 271 22.66 -24.62 -0.28
N THR A 272 23.54 -23.72 0.18
CA THR A 272 24.99 -23.99 0.30
C THR A 272 25.45 -24.21 1.73
N THR A 273 24.83 -23.55 2.70
CA THR A 273 25.30 -23.57 4.10
C THR A 273 24.40 -24.39 5.01
N GLY A 274 23.18 -24.73 4.59
CA GLY A 274 22.17 -25.37 5.44
C GLY A 274 21.59 -24.43 6.52
N ALA A 275 21.93 -23.14 6.50
CA ALA A 275 21.43 -22.18 7.47
C ALA A 275 19.92 -21.98 7.28
N LYS A 276 19.17 -21.90 8.39
CA LYS A 276 17.77 -21.47 8.39
C LYS A 276 17.74 -19.94 8.30
N VAL A 277 17.09 -19.41 7.27
CA VAL A 277 17.15 -17.97 6.93
C VAL A 277 15.76 -17.37 6.98
N ILE A 278 15.67 -16.19 7.59
CA ILE A 278 14.53 -15.28 7.52
C ILE A 278 14.78 -14.31 6.37
N LYS A 279 13.80 -14.12 5.50
CA LYS A 279 13.88 -13.19 4.39
C LYS A 279 13.11 -11.93 4.77
N ALA A 280 13.82 -10.83 5.02
CA ALA A 280 13.16 -9.53 5.21
C ALA A 280 12.60 -8.96 3.89
N GLN A 281 11.40 -8.38 3.89
CA GLN A 281 10.76 -7.66 2.79
C GLN A 281 10.46 -6.22 3.22
N HIS A 282 10.84 -5.27 2.36
CA HIS A 282 10.49 -3.83 2.40
C HIS A 282 9.90 -3.31 3.75
N PRO A 283 10.70 -3.29 4.84
CA PRO A 283 10.23 -2.89 6.17
C PRO A 283 10.15 -1.37 6.28
N ASP A 284 9.46 -0.72 5.33
CA ASP A 284 9.54 0.73 5.15
C ASP A 284 8.79 1.45 6.28
N PHE A 285 7.63 0.94 6.71
CA PHE A 285 6.87 1.49 7.83
C PHE A 285 7.62 1.33 9.15
N GLU A 286 8.17 0.13 9.41
CA GLU A 286 8.98 -0.16 10.58
C GLU A 286 10.21 0.74 10.63
N THR A 287 10.91 0.87 9.50
CA THR A 287 12.09 1.72 9.38
C THR A 287 11.74 3.21 9.52
N TRP A 288 10.67 3.68 8.87
CA TRP A 288 10.20 5.07 8.98
C TRP A 288 9.82 5.43 10.41
N SER A 289 9.12 4.53 11.12
CA SER A 289 8.62 4.77 12.48
C SER A 289 9.71 5.04 13.52
N GLN A 290 10.96 4.66 13.21
CA GLN A 290 12.14 4.87 14.06
C GLN A 290 13.00 6.07 13.61
N GLY A 291 12.59 6.76 12.54
CA GLY A 291 13.35 7.84 11.93
C GLY A 291 12.96 9.23 12.45
N ILE A 292 13.87 10.19 12.29
CA ILE A 292 13.67 11.58 12.72
C ILE A 292 12.41 12.24 12.11
N HIS A 293 11.99 11.81 10.92
CA HIS A 293 10.75 12.30 10.31
C HIS A 293 9.52 11.88 11.12
N ALA A 294 9.41 10.59 11.48
CA ALA A 294 8.31 10.09 12.31
C ALA A 294 8.33 10.72 13.70
N ASP A 295 9.52 10.86 14.32
CA ASP A 295 9.69 11.54 15.62
C ASP A 295 9.18 12.99 15.62
N ASN A 296 9.21 13.64 14.45
CA ASN A 296 8.69 15.00 14.25
C ASN A 296 7.29 15.04 13.62
N GLY A 297 6.59 13.90 13.58
CA GLY A 297 5.22 13.79 13.10
C GLY A 297 5.05 13.82 11.58
N VAL A 298 6.13 13.71 10.79
CA VAL A 298 6.08 13.68 9.32
C VAL A 298 5.70 12.27 8.84
N THR A 299 4.64 12.19 8.05
CA THR A 299 4.02 10.95 7.55
C THR A 299 4.49 10.59 6.15
N CYS A 300 4.22 9.35 5.73
CA CYS A 300 4.49 8.89 4.36
C CYS A 300 3.86 9.83 3.32
N ALA A 301 2.59 10.20 3.52
CA ALA A 301 1.85 11.07 2.61
C ALA A 301 2.37 12.52 2.57
N ASP A 302 3.13 13.00 3.56
CA ASP A 302 3.71 14.35 3.51
C ASP A 302 4.76 14.45 2.39
N CYS A 303 5.55 13.40 2.19
CA CYS A 303 6.62 13.35 1.19
C CYS A 303 6.17 12.71 -0.14
N HIS A 304 5.39 11.64 -0.08
CA HIS A 304 5.02 10.84 -1.26
C HIS A 304 3.67 11.20 -1.87
N MET A 305 2.84 11.94 -1.13
CA MET A 305 1.55 12.47 -1.62
C MET A 305 1.40 13.95 -1.28
N PRO A 306 2.42 14.79 -1.61
CA PRO A 306 2.41 16.19 -1.22
C PRO A 306 1.22 16.90 -1.84
N TYR A 307 0.80 17.98 -1.19
CA TYR A 307 -0.30 18.74 -1.73
C TYR A 307 0.12 19.55 -2.95
N LYS A 308 -0.68 19.44 -4.01
CA LYS A 308 -0.57 20.24 -5.23
C LYS A 308 -1.70 21.27 -5.27
N ARG A 309 -1.41 22.41 -5.91
CA ARG A 309 -2.42 23.42 -6.19
C ARG A 309 -3.08 23.12 -7.53
N ASP A 310 -4.39 22.96 -7.54
CA ASP A 310 -5.20 22.83 -8.75
C ASP A 310 -6.21 23.98 -8.79
N GLY A 311 -5.85 25.04 -9.51
CA GLY A 311 -6.59 26.31 -9.46
C GLY A 311 -6.66 26.88 -8.04
N ALA A 312 -7.87 26.97 -7.49
CA ALA A 312 -8.12 27.41 -6.11
C ALA A 312 -8.10 26.26 -5.08
N ALA A 313 -8.16 25.00 -5.54
CA ALA A 313 -8.21 23.83 -4.69
C ALA A 313 -6.81 23.32 -4.34
N LYS A 314 -6.75 22.60 -3.21
CA LYS A 314 -5.58 21.87 -2.75
C LYS A 314 -5.90 20.38 -2.84
N ILE A 315 -5.14 19.64 -3.63
CA ILE A 315 -5.33 18.20 -3.85
C ILE A 315 -4.08 17.45 -3.39
N SER A 316 -4.24 16.24 -2.85
CA SER A 316 -3.09 15.37 -2.57
C SER A 316 -2.62 14.73 -3.86
N ASP A 317 -1.32 14.74 -4.11
CA ASP A 317 -0.72 14.02 -5.23
C ASP A 317 -0.93 12.51 -5.06
N HIS A 318 -1.51 11.86 -6.06
CA HIS A 318 -1.68 10.40 -6.07
C HIS A 318 -0.68 9.69 -6.99
N GLN A 319 0.26 10.45 -7.60
CA GLN A 319 1.39 9.88 -8.31
C GLN A 319 2.48 9.44 -7.33
N VAL A 320 2.20 8.41 -6.52
CA VAL A 320 3.13 7.90 -5.51
C VAL A 320 4.41 7.40 -6.19
N ARG A 321 5.51 8.12 -5.96
CA ARG A 321 6.84 7.85 -6.54
C ARG A 321 7.94 8.43 -5.63
N SER A 322 9.19 8.33 -6.07
CA SER A 322 10.31 8.99 -5.38
C SER A 322 10.08 10.51 -5.32
N PRO A 323 10.14 11.15 -4.13
CA PRO A 323 10.06 12.61 -4.01
C PRO A 323 11.28 13.31 -4.64
N MET A 324 12.35 12.56 -4.90
CA MET A 324 13.60 13.03 -5.48
C MET A 324 13.69 12.81 -6.99
N LEU A 325 12.59 12.44 -7.66
CA LEU A 325 12.63 12.06 -9.07
C LEU A 325 13.01 13.24 -9.98
N ASP A 326 12.46 14.43 -9.72
CA ASP A 326 12.71 15.63 -10.51
C ASP A 326 12.62 16.90 -9.65
N ASN A 327 13.02 18.03 -10.22
CA ASN A 327 12.97 19.32 -9.51
C ASN A 327 11.56 19.71 -9.06
N ALA A 328 10.51 19.32 -9.78
CA ALA A 328 9.15 19.66 -9.39
C ALA A 328 8.71 18.86 -8.16
N SER A 329 9.01 17.56 -8.11
CA SER A 329 8.74 16.70 -6.95
C SER A 329 9.56 17.11 -5.73
N ILE A 330 10.84 17.46 -5.92
CA ILE A 330 11.73 17.90 -4.83
C ILE A 330 11.17 19.15 -4.15
N ASN A 331 10.67 20.10 -4.94
CA ASN A 331 10.12 21.36 -4.44
C ASN A 331 8.67 21.24 -3.91
N ALA A 332 7.99 20.11 -4.15
CA ALA A 332 6.62 19.89 -3.69
C ALA A 332 6.55 19.40 -2.23
N GLY A 333 7.62 18.78 -1.72
CA GLY A 333 7.71 18.24 -0.35
C GLY A 333 8.37 19.17 0.67
N ALA A 334 8.66 20.43 0.30
CA ALA A 334 9.38 21.41 1.13
C ALA A 334 8.46 22.48 1.73
#